data_AF-A0A3P8HEP5-F1
#
_entry.id   AF-A0A3P8HEP5-F1
#
_cell.length_a   1.000
_cell.length_b   1.000
_cell.length_c   1.000
_cell.angle_alpha   90.00
_cell.angle_beta   90.00
_cell.angle_gamma   90.00
#
_symmetry.space_group_name_H-M   'P 1'
#
loop_
_entity.id
_entity.type
_entity.pdbx_description
1 polymer ?
#
loop_
_entity_poly.entity_id
_entity_poly.type
_entity_poly.pdbx_seq_one_letter_code
_entity_poly.pdbx_strand_id
1 'polypeptide(L)'
;MCFRDTVNTVYLSDYLEQNLQVLRQWRNNSSAYDWKPTIKVIKRSEGCSPATDEELNETEEKARAAVKRGGIMYANVHDSPVVPGLKDRQVDILVTIFTLESACQTYQEYRQCILNVVRQLRSGGRIVIGSVLEDDSYNSGNQVMFSLLSLTEHQILDALGSAGIDLDSVKKYVLNDDGVLFLMATKR
;
A
#
# COMPACT_ATOMS: atom_id res chain seq x y z
N MET A 1 2.44 -14.56 -4.53
CA MET A 1 3.39 -13.91 -5.47
C MET A 1 4.16 -12.90 -4.65
N CYS A 2 5.48 -13.08 -4.52
CA CYS A 2 6.33 -12.14 -3.80
C CYS A 2 6.90 -11.14 -4.80
N PHE A 3 6.73 -9.84 -4.56
CA PHE A 3 7.23 -8.81 -5.46
C PHE A 3 8.73 -8.56 -5.32
N ARG A 4 9.34 -8.97 -4.20
CA ARG A 4 10.75 -8.68 -3.85
C ARG A 4 11.72 -9.04 -4.98
N ASP A 5 11.47 -10.16 -5.65
CA ASP A 5 12.37 -10.70 -6.68
C ASP A 5 11.88 -10.38 -8.11
N THR A 6 10.81 -9.59 -8.24
CA THR A 6 10.22 -9.21 -9.54
C THR A 6 10.19 -7.70 -9.79
N VAL A 7 10.39 -6.87 -8.76
CA VAL A 7 10.37 -5.41 -8.89
C VAL A 7 11.77 -4.82 -8.77
N ASN A 8 12.13 -4.00 -9.76
CA ASN A 8 13.40 -3.28 -9.72
C ASN A 8 13.27 -1.91 -9.04
N THR A 9 12.14 -1.22 -9.19
CA THR A 9 11.97 0.17 -8.72
C THR A 9 10.74 0.26 -7.84
N VAL A 10 10.89 0.84 -6.65
CA VAL A 10 9.79 1.06 -5.71
C VAL A 10 9.67 2.54 -5.40
N TYR A 11 8.46 3.07 -5.54
CA TYR A 11 8.10 4.41 -5.09
C TYR A 11 7.30 4.26 -3.80
N LEU A 12 7.70 4.98 -2.76
CA LEU A 12 6.91 5.10 -1.53
C LEU A 12 6.32 6.50 -1.47
N SER A 13 5.10 6.60 -0.97
CA SER A 13 4.45 7.89 -0.85
C SER A 13 3.47 7.95 0.30
N ASP A 14 3.30 9.14 0.83
CA ASP A 14 2.42 9.45 1.96
C ASP A 14 2.01 10.92 1.87
N TYR A 15 0.91 11.28 2.54
CA TYR A 15 0.42 12.65 2.63
C TYR A 15 1.18 13.46 3.68
N LEU A 16 1.54 12.84 4.80
CA LEU A 16 2.19 13.53 5.93
C LEU A 16 3.71 13.56 5.75
N GLU A 17 4.27 14.76 5.75
CA GLU A 17 5.72 14.95 5.66
C GLU A 17 6.47 14.24 6.80
N GLN A 18 5.88 14.11 7.99
CA GLN A 18 6.46 13.38 9.11
C GLN A 18 6.66 11.89 8.78
N ASN A 19 5.67 11.25 8.13
CA ASN A 19 5.78 9.87 7.67
C ASN A 19 6.86 9.75 6.59
N LEU A 20 6.91 10.70 5.65
CA LEU A 20 7.96 10.74 4.62
C LEU A 20 9.36 10.86 5.23
N GLN A 21 9.53 11.62 6.33
CA GLN A 21 10.81 11.71 7.04
C GLN A 21 11.22 10.38 7.67
N VAL A 22 10.30 9.63 8.28
CA VAL A 22 10.57 8.27 8.80
C VAL A 22 11.04 7.35 7.68
N LEU A 23 10.37 7.37 6.53
CA LEU A 23 10.77 6.58 5.35
C LEU A 23 12.15 7.00 4.83
N ARG A 24 12.47 8.30 4.83
CA ARG A 24 13.78 8.80 4.39
C ARG A 24 14.89 8.38 5.35
N GLN A 25 14.64 8.41 6.66
CA GLN A 25 15.58 7.91 7.66
C GLN A 25 15.85 6.42 7.46
N TRP A 26 14.81 5.61 7.28
CA TRP A 26 14.96 4.18 6.97
C TRP A 26 15.78 3.97 5.69
N ARG A 27 15.38 4.60 4.57
CA ARG A 27 16.08 4.50 3.28
C ARG A 27 17.56 4.89 3.37
N ASN A 28 17.90 5.88 4.21
CA ASN A 28 19.25 6.38 4.41
C ASN A 28 20.04 5.62 5.51
N ASN A 29 19.49 4.52 6.03
CA ASN A 29 20.10 3.71 7.09
C ASN A 29 20.38 4.51 8.39
N SER A 30 19.50 5.45 8.71
CA SER A 30 19.55 6.28 9.92
C SER A 30 18.32 6.11 10.81
N SER A 31 17.46 5.14 10.52
CA SER A 31 16.33 4.77 11.38
C SER A 31 16.79 3.86 12.51
N ALA A 32 16.17 3.99 13.68
CA ALA A 32 16.44 3.14 14.84
C ALA A 32 15.58 1.87 14.88
N TYR A 33 14.60 1.74 13.99
CA TYR A 33 13.67 0.60 13.98
C TYR A 33 14.34 -0.65 13.38
N ASP A 34 14.34 -1.76 14.13
CA ASP A 34 14.85 -3.05 13.67
C ASP A 34 13.79 -3.81 12.86
N TRP A 35 14.00 -3.91 11.54
CA TRP A 35 13.12 -4.65 10.64
C TRP A 35 13.39 -6.16 10.58
N LYS A 36 14.47 -6.67 11.20
CA LYS A 36 14.81 -8.10 11.14
C LYS A 36 13.69 -9.03 11.61
N PRO A 37 12.94 -8.76 12.70
CA PRO A 37 11.83 -9.62 13.11
C PRO A 37 10.75 -9.73 12.04
N THR A 38 10.37 -8.62 11.40
CA THR A 38 9.40 -8.58 10.30
C THR A 38 9.92 -9.36 9.09
N ILE A 39 11.19 -9.17 8.71
CA ILE A 39 11.81 -9.88 7.58
C ILE A 39 11.85 -11.40 7.85
N LYS A 40 12.10 -11.83 9.10
CA LYS A 40 12.03 -13.25 9.49
C LYS A 40 10.64 -13.83 9.25
N VAL A 41 9.58 -13.10 9.63
CA VAL A 41 8.18 -13.52 9.40
C VAL A 41 7.88 -13.61 7.90
N ILE A 42 8.30 -12.63 7.11
CA ILE A 42 8.14 -12.62 5.65
C ILE A 42 8.80 -13.86 5.04
N LYS A 43 10.08 -14.10 5.31
CA LYS A 43 10.82 -15.26 4.77
C LYS A 43 10.20 -16.59 5.18
N ARG A 44 9.77 -16.73 6.44
CA ARG A 44 9.07 -17.94 6.90
C ARG A 44 7.78 -18.18 6.12
N SER A 45 7.01 -17.12 5.87
CA SER A 45 5.74 -17.18 5.14
C SER A 45 5.94 -17.49 3.65
N GLU A 46 7.10 -17.14 3.11
CA GLU A 46 7.53 -17.51 1.75
C GLU A 46 8.06 -18.95 1.63
N GLY A 47 8.12 -19.70 2.75
CA GLY A 47 8.63 -21.07 2.78
C GLY A 47 10.16 -21.17 2.78
N CYS A 48 10.87 -20.08 3.04
CA CYS A 48 12.33 -20.08 3.14
C CYS A 48 12.80 -20.71 4.45
N SER A 49 13.98 -21.32 4.43
CA SER A 49 14.69 -21.74 5.65
C SER A 49 14.97 -20.54 6.57
N PRO A 50 15.16 -20.78 7.89
CA PRO A 50 15.54 -19.72 8.82
C PRO A 50 16.78 -18.97 8.34
N ALA A 51 16.62 -17.65 8.16
CA ALA A 51 17.67 -16.82 7.61
C ALA A 51 18.71 -16.40 8.65
N THR A 52 19.97 -16.31 8.24
CA THR A 52 21.05 -15.72 9.04
C THR A 52 20.87 -14.20 9.17
N ASP A 53 21.51 -13.60 10.15
CA ASP A 53 21.49 -12.14 10.34
C ASP A 53 22.03 -11.37 9.12
N GLU A 54 23.02 -11.94 8.42
CA GLU A 54 23.55 -11.38 7.17
C GLU A 54 22.51 -11.40 6.05
N GLU A 55 21.83 -12.52 5.84
CA GLU A 55 20.78 -12.64 4.82
C GLU A 55 19.55 -11.74 5.11
N LEU A 56 19.29 -11.44 6.38
CA LEU A 56 18.24 -10.48 6.77
C LEU A 56 18.66 -9.05 6.43
N ASN A 57 19.90 -8.67 6.73
CA ASN A 57 20.45 -7.37 6.35
C ASN A 57 20.44 -7.20 4.82
N GLU A 58 20.87 -8.22 4.06
CA GLU A 58 20.83 -8.19 2.60
C GLU A 58 19.41 -8.00 2.05
N THR A 59 18.42 -8.64 2.69
CA THR A 59 17.02 -8.51 2.29
C THR A 59 16.55 -7.06 2.45
N GLU A 60 16.90 -6.43 3.57
CA GLU A 60 16.58 -5.02 3.82
C GLU A 60 17.35 -4.08 2.89
N GLU A 61 18.64 -4.31 2.65
CA GLU A 61 19.46 -3.54 1.71
C GLU A 61 18.89 -3.59 0.29
N LYS A 62 18.43 -4.76 -0.18
CA LYS A 62 17.77 -4.90 -1.49
C LYS A 62 16.49 -4.06 -1.56
N ALA A 63 15.67 -4.07 -0.50
CA ALA A 63 14.48 -3.23 -0.42
C ALA A 63 14.84 -1.73 -0.45
N ARG A 64 15.84 -1.32 0.35
CA ARG A 64 16.34 0.07 0.37
C ARG A 64 16.89 0.50 -0.99
N ALA A 65 17.59 -0.38 -1.69
CA ALA A 65 18.09 -0.11 -3.04
C ALA A 65 16.96 0.10 -4.06
N ALA A 66 15.88 -0.70 -4.00
CA ALA A 66 14.72 -0.52 -4.86
C ALA A 66 14.00 0.81 -4.61
N VAL A 67 13.90 1.23 -3.35
CA VAL A 67 13.32 2.53 -2.96
C VAL A 67 14.24 3.69 -3.35
N LYS A 68 15.56 3.53 -3.27
CA LYS A 68 16.52 4.55 -3.76
C LYS A 68 16.41 4.79 -5.26
N ARG A 69 16.11 3.75 -6.06
CA ARG A 69 15.88 3.87 -7.51
C ARG A 69 14.58 4.59 -7.87
N GLY A 70 13.53 4.45 -7.05
CA GLY A 70 12.24 5.08 -7.30
C GLY A 70 12.12 6.44 -6.63
N GLY A 71 12.05 6.43 -5.29
CA GLY A 71 12.01 7.62 -4.46
C GLY A 71 10.96 7.56 -3.36
N ILE A 72 10.94 8.61 -2.55
CA ILE A 72 9.94 8.87 -1.51
C ILE A 72 9.27 10.19 -1.85
N MET A 73 7.96 10.19 -2.06
CA MET A 73 7.23 11.31 -2.68
C MET A 73 5.99 11.68 -1.88
N TYR A 74 5.59 12.94 -1.96
CA TYR A 74 4.28 13.37 -1.47
C TYR A 74 3.16 12.76 -2.32
N ALA A 75 2.09 12.31 -1.65
CA ALA A 75 0.87 11.85 -2.29
C ALA A 75 -0.38 12.44 -1.63
N ASN A 76 -1.38 12.76 -2.44
CA ASN A 76 -2.71 13.10 -1.97
C ASN A 76 -3.74 12.39 -2.85
N VAL A 77 -4.49 11.46 -2.28
CA VAL A 77 -5.47 10.64 -3.02
C VAL A 77 -6.63 11.45 -3.60
N HIS A 78 -6.89 12.64 -3.04
CA HIS A 78 -7.88 13.57 -3.55
C HIS A 78 -7.41 14.32 -4.80
N ASP A 79 -6.10 14.38 -5.04
CA ASP A 79 -5.54 15.05 -6.20
C ASP A 79 -5.47 14.13 -7.43
N SER A 80 -5.44 14.74 -8.62
CA SER A 80 -5.18 14.04 -9.87
C SER A 80 -4.12 14.80 -10.66
N PRO A 81 -2.87 14.29 -10.76
CA PRO A 81 -2.39 12.99 -10.28
C PRO A 81 -2.20 12.91 -8.75
N VAL A 82 -2.41 11.71 -8.18
CA VAL A 82 -2.23 11.43 -6.73
C VAL A 82 -0.80 11.72 -6.27
N VAL A 83 0.17 11.38 -7.10
CA VAL A 83 1.60 11.64 -6.88
C VAL A 83 2.06 12.60 -7.98
N PRO A 84 2.15 13.92 -7.71
CA PRO A 84 2.59 14.90 -8.72
C PRO A 84 3.95 14.59 -9.35
N GLY A 85 4.88 13.99 -8.57
CA GLY A 85 6.19 13.56 -9.05
C GLY A 85 6.16 12.42 -10.08
N LEU A 86 5.01 11.76 -10.26
CA LEU A 86 4.79 10.67 -11.21
C LEU A 86 3.74 11.02 -12.28
N LYS A 87 3.42 12.31 -12.49
CA LYS A 87 2.33 12.76 -13.37
C LYS A 87 2.35 12.14 -14.78
N ASP A 88 3.53 11.92 -15.35
CA ASP A 88 3.72 11.39 -16.71
C ASP A 88 4.09 9.90 -16.72
N ARG A 89 3.86 9.18 -15.61
CA ARG A 89 4.25 7.79 -15.44
C ARG A 89 3.09 6.95 -14.93
N GLN A 90 3.04 5.72 -15.40
CA GLN A 90 2.22 4.67 -14.81
C GLN A 90 3.10 3.60 -14.21
N VAL A 91 2.63 2.99 -13.12
CA VAL A 91 3.30 1.87 -12.45
C VAL A 91 2.72 0.54 -12.93
N ASP A 92 3.53 -0.52 -12.87
CA ASP A 92 3.10 -1.90 -13.13
C ASP A 92 2.23 -2.46 -12.00
N ILE A 93 2.55 -2.07 -10.77
CA ILE A 93 1.92 -2.53 -9.54
C ILE A 93 1.65 -1.32 -8.65
N LEU A 94 0.43 -1.23 -8.13
CA LEU A 94 0.02 -0.23 -7.16
C LEU A 94 -0.37 -0.92 -5.87
N VAL A 95 0.14 -0.44 -4.73
CA VAL A 95 -0.18 -0.96 -3.40
C VAL A 95 -0.68 0.18 -2.53
N THR A 96 -1.85 0.03 -1.94
CA THR A 96 -2.39 0.96 -0.93
C THR A 96 -2.97 0.15 0.22
N ILE A 97 -2.53 0.42 1.44
CA ILE A 97 -2.93 -0.35 2.63
C ILE A 97 -3.33 0.66 3.69
N PHE A 98 -4.55 0.55 4.20
CA PHE A 98 -5.13 1.39 5.25
C PHE A 98 -5.09 2.90 4.96
N THR A 99 -5.21 3.27 3.68
CA THR A 99 -5.05 4.66 3.22
C THR A 99 -6.36 5.32 2.82
N LEU A 100 -7.26 4.60 2.15
CA LEU A 100 -8.37 5.23 1.43
C LEU A 100 -9.57 5.46 2.34
N GLU A 101 -9.86 4.50 3.21
CA GLU A 101 -10.86 4.62 4.26
C GLU A 101 -10.50 5.71 5.29
N SER A 102 -9.21 5.93 5.54
CA SER A 102 -8.73 6.96 6.47
C SER A 102 -8.65 8.35 5.83
N ALA A 103 -8.54 8.42 4.50
CA ALA A 103 -8.45 9.68 3.76
C ALA A 103 -9.81 10.24 3.30
N CYS A 104 -10.89 9.46 3.29
CA CYS A 104 -12.19 9.86 2.75
C CYS A 104 -13.24 10.01 3.86
N GLN A 105 -14.20 10.92 3.68
CA GLN A 105 -15.32 11.11 4.60
C GLN A 105 -16.64 10.58 4.03
N THR A 106 -16.73 10.44 2.70
CA THR A 106 -17.92 9.91 2.03
C THR A 106 -17.58 8.85 1.01
N TYR A 107 -18.55 7.98 0.70
CA TYR A 107 -18.38 6.99 -0.36
C TYR A 107 -18.15 7.63 -1.75
N GLN A 108 -18.71 8.81 -2.00
CA GLN A 108 -18.47 9.55 -3.25
C GLN A 108 -17.01 9.99 -3.37
N GLU A 109 -16.43 10.52 -2.29
CA GLU A 109 -15.00 10.85 -2.23
C GLU A 109 -14.15 9.59 -2.42
N TYR A 110 -14.50 8.49 -1.73
CA TYR A 110 -13.80 7.22 -1.86
C TYR A 110 -13.74 6.73 -3.31
N ARG A 111 -14.88 6.76 -4.03
CA ARG A 111 -14.93 6.40 -5.46
C ARG A 111 -14.04 7.30 -6.31
N GLN A 112 -14.02 8.61 -6.02
CA GLN A 112 -13.17 9.56 -6.74
C GLN A 112 -11.67 9.32 -6.46
N CYS A 113 -11.31 9.05 -5.22
CA CYS A 113 -9.94 8.70 -4.80
C CYS A 113 -9.47 7.39 -5.44
N ILE A 114 -10.31 6.35 -5.47
CA ILE A 114 -10.02 5.10 -6.19
C ILE A 114 -9.75 5.38 -7.67
N LEU A 115 -10.58 6.19 -8.33
CA LEU A 115 -10.37 6.56 -9.72
C LEU A 115 -9.02 7.30 -9.92
N ASN A 116 -8.69 8.25 -9.04
CA ASN A 116 -7.43 8.99 -9.09
C ASN A 116 -6.21 8.06 -8.93
N VAL A 117 -6.27 7.13 -7.97
CA VAL A 117 -5.22 6.12 -7.71
C VAL A 117 -5.08 5.18 -8.91
N VAL A 118 -6.17 4.62 -9.42
CA VAL A 118 -6.15 3.66 -10.54
C VAL A 118 -5.66 4.30 -11.85
N ARG A 119 -5.77 5.63 -12.03
CA ARG A 119 -5.18 6.32 -13.20
C ARG A 119 -3.66 6.18 -13.27
N GLN A 120 -2.98 6.09 -12.13
CA GLN A 120 -1.53 5.88 -12.07
C GLN A 120 -1.10 4.44 -12.33
N LEU A 121 -2.03 3.49 -12.38
CA LEU A 121 -1.78 2.10 -12.75
C LEU A 121 -1.94 1.93 -14.26
N ARG A 122 -0.99 1.29 -14.94
CA ARG A 122 -1.14 0.99 -16.38
C ARG A 122 -2.19 -0.09 -16.63
N SER A 123 -2.75 -0.15 -17.84
CA SER A 123 -3.58 -1.29 -18.26
C SER A 123 -2.81 -2.61 -18.18
N GLY A 124 -3.49 -3.65 -17.71
CA GLY A 124 -2.90 -4.94 -17.34
C GLY A 124 -2.01 -4.90 -16.08
N GLY A 125 -1.89 -3.75 -15.42
CA GLY A 125 -1.19 -3.61 -14.14
C GLY A 125 -1.99 -4.20 -12.99
N ARG A 126 -1.34 -4.45 -11.85
CA ARG A 126 -1.97 -5.03 -10.65
C ARG A 126 -2.15 -4.01 -9.55
N ILE A 127 -3.31 -4.04 -8.90
CA ILE A 127 -3.56 -3.30 -7.68
C ILE A 127 -3.62 -4.26 -6.49
N VAL A 128 -3.03 -3.86 -5.36
CA VAL A 128 -3.18 -4.53 -4.06
C VAL A 128 -3.76 -3.51 -3.08
N ILE A 129 -4.86 -3.89 -2.44
CA ILE A 129 -5.54 -3.06 -1.44
C ILE A 129 -5.58 -3.82 -0.11
N GLY A 130 -5.22 -3.13 0.96
CA GLY A 130 -5.61 -3.49 2.33
C GLY A 130 -6.57 -2.44 2.86
N SER A 131 -7.71 -2.84 3.39
CA SER A 131 -8.73 -1.94 3.93
C SER A 131 -9.29 -2.51 5.23
N VAL A 132 -9.63 -1.63 6.16
CA VAL A 132 -10.55 -1.95 7.25
C VAL A 132 -11.98 -1.98 6.70
N LEU A 133 -12.80 -2.90 7.22
CA LEU A 133 -14.20 -3.09 6.88
C LEU A 133 -15.07 -2.64 8.04
N GLU A 134 -16.14 -1.92 7.70
CA GLU A 134 -17.26 -1.60 8.60
C GLU A 134 -16.88 -0.93 9.95
N ASP A 135 -15.67 -0.38 10.04
CA ASP A 135 -15.18 0.37 11.20
C ASP A 135 -15.23 1.88 10.90
N ASP A 136 -15.48 2.68 11.93
CA ASP A 136 -15.58 4.14 11.86
C ASP A 136 -14.40 4.85 12.53
N SER A 137 -13.49 4.11 13.18
CA SER A 137 -12.37 4.74 13.87
C SER A 137 -11.13 3.86 14.07
N TYR A 138 -9.97 4.50 14.21
CA TYR A 138 -8.70 3.86 14.50
C TYR A 138 -7.95 4.60 15.61
N ASN A 139 -7.42 3.85 16.58
CA ASN A 139 -6.58 4.40 17.65
C ASN A 139 -5.09 4.27 17.30
N SER A 140 -4.37 5.38 17.20
CA SER A 140 -2.94 5.37 16.89
C SER A 140 -2.02 5.10 18.09
N GLY A 141 -2.56 4.67 19.22
CA GLY A 141 -1.82 4.35 20.44
C GLY A 141 -1.50 5.54 21.37
N ASN A 142 -1.69 6.78 20.92
CA ASN A 142 -1.41 8.01 21.68
C ASN A 142 -2.67 8.73 22.18
N GLN A 143 -3.77 8.01 22.41
CA GLN A 143 -5.10 8.56 22.75
C GLN A 143 -5.73 9.42 21.64
N VAL A 144 -5.18 9.41 20.43
CA VAL A 144 -5.76 10.06 19.26
C VAL A 144 -6.59 9.04 18.49
N MET A 145 -7.87 9.34 18.33
CA MET A 145 -8.79 8.59 17.48
C MET A 145 -8.86 9.26 16.11
N PHE A 146 -8.58 8.50 15.07
CA PHE A 146 -8.77 8.89 13.68
C PHE A 146 -10.11 8.36 13.20
N SER A 147 -10.87 9.16 12.47
CA SER A 147 -12.09 8.72 11.80
C SER A 147 -11.76 7.87 10.59
N LEU A 148 -12.51 6.80 10.38
CA LEU A 148 -12.50 6.00 9.17
C LEU A 148 -13.85 6.10 8.47
N LEU A 149 -13.85 6.07 7.14
CA LEU A 149 -15.05 5.81 6.37
C LEU A 149 -15.41 4.32 6.51
N SER A 150 -16.53 4.04 7.16
CA SER A 150 -17.09 2.69 7.22
C SER A 150 -17.44 2.19 5.81
N LEU A 151 -16.75 1.13 5.38
CA LEU A 151 -16.87 0.55 4.04
C LEU A 151 -17.20 -0.94 4.13
N THR A 152 -18.18 -1.35 3.35
CA THR A 152 -18.44 -2.76 3.09
C THR A 152 -17.53 -3.28 1.98
N GLU A 153 -17.31 -4.60 1.94
CA GLU A 153 -16.59 -5.25 0.84
C GLU A 153 -17.22 -4.92 -0.53
N HIS A 154 -18.56 -4.89 -0.59
CA HIS A 154 -19.29 -4.59 -1.81
C HIS A 154 -19.00 -3.17 -2.32
N GLN A 155 -18.95 -2.18 -1.43
CA GLN A 155 -18.62 -0.79 -1.79
C GLN A 155 -17.20 -0.66 -2.36
N ILE A 156 -16.24 -1.40 -1.78
CA ILE A 156 -14.86 -1.42 -2.25
C ILE A 156 -14.80 -2.01 -3.67
N LEU A 157 -15.44 -3.16 -3.89
CA LEU A 157 -15.47 -3.82 -5.20
C LEU A 157 -16.21 -2.99 -6.26
N ASP A 158 -17.33 -2.35 -5.92
CA ASP A 158 -18.06 -1.46 -6.84
C ASP A 158 -17.19 -0.27 -7.28
N ALA A 159 -16.47 0.36 -6.34
CA ALA A 159 -15.58 1.47 -6.63
C ALA A 159 -14.44 1.04 -7.56
N LEU A 160 -13.85 -0.14 -7.33
CA LEU A 160 -12.80 -0.70 -8.18
C LEU A 160 -13.31 -1.01 -9.58
N GLY A 161 -14.46 -1.69 -9.69
CA GLY A 161 -15.08 -2.01 -10.97
C GLY A 161 -15.40 -0.76 -11.79
N SER A 162 -15.96 0.26 -11.13
CA SER A 162 -16.21 1.58 -11.72
C SER A 162 -14.94 2.27 -12.23
N ALA A 163 -13.78 2.02 -11.60
CA ALA A 163 -12.49 2.59 -11.99
C ALA A 163 -11.73 1.77 -13.04
N GLY A 164 -12.34 0.71 -13.60
CA GLY A 164 -11.73 -0.11 -14.65
C GLY A 164 -10.86 -1.25 -14.13
N ILE A 165 -11.02 -1.65 -12.88
CA ILE A 165 -10.46 -2.91 -12.37
C ILE A 165 -11.34 -4.08 -12.83
N ASP A 166 -10.68 -5.15 -13.25
CA ASP A 166 -11.34 -6.40 -13.62
C ASP A 166 -11.74 -7.21 -12.37
N LEU A 167 -13.03 -7.21 -12.06
CA LEU A 167 -13.57 -7.90 -10.89
C LEU A 167 -13.45 -9.42 -10.99
N ASP A 168 -13.40 -9.98 -12.20
CA ASP A 168 -13.20 -11.43 -12.40
C ASP A 168 -11.78 -11.87 -12.01
N SER A 169 -10.83 -10.93 -11.96
CA SER A 169 -9.44 -11.17 -11.57
C SER A 169 -9.18 -11.09 -10.06
N VAL A 170 -10.20 -10.74 -9.27
CA VAL A 170 -10.06 -10.46 -7.83
C VAL A 170 -9.64 -11.72 -7.07
N LYS A 171 -8.56 -11.58 -6.30
CA LYS A 171 -8.15 -12.54 -5.28
C LYS A 171 -8.14 -11.81 -3.95
N LYS A 172 -9.00 -12.24 -3.02
CA LYS A 172 -9.16 -11.60 -1.71
C LYS A 172 -8.86 -12.56 -0.57
N TYR A 173 -8.48 -11.98 0.57
CA TYR A 173 -8.32 -12.64 1.85
C TYR A 173 -8.91 -11.74 2.92
N VAL A 174 -9.84 -12.27 3.72
CA VAL A 174 -10.55 -11.52 4.76
C VAL A 174 -10.17 -12.09 6.11
N LEU A 175 -9.68 -11.22 6.99
CA LEU A 175 -9.47 -11.48 8.41
C LEU A 175 -10.75 -11.09 9.13
N ASN A 176 -11.72 -12.01 9.20
CA ASN A 176 -13.06 -11.72 9.73
C ASN A 176 -13.02 -11.22 11.17
N ASP A 177 -12.15 -11.81 12.00
CA ASP A 177 -12.03 -11.45 13.42
C ASP A 177 -11.42 -10.06 13.61
N ASP A 178 -10.68 -9.56 12.61
CA ASP A 178 -10.01 -8.26 12.64
C ASP A 178 -10.75 -7.19 11.80
N GLY A 179 -11.79 -7.57 11.06
CA GLY A 179 -12.48 -6.67 10.13
C GLY A 179 -11.57 -6.16 9.00
N VAL A 180 -10.59 -6.94 8.55
CA VAL A 180 -9.62 -6.50 7.53
C VAL A 180 -9.76 -7.27 6.23
N LEU A 181 -9.79 -6.55 5.11
CA LEU A 181 -9.77 -7.08 3.75
C LEU A 181 -8.43 -6.80 3.08
N PHE A 182 -7.81 -7.84 2.54
CA PHE A 182 -6.77 -7.71 1.53
C PHE A 182 -7.27 -8.23 0.19
N LEU A 183 -7.04 -7.49 -0.89
CA LEU A 183 -7.34 -7.96 -2.24
C LEU A 183 -6.23 -7.60 -3.23
N MET A 184 -6.15 -8.39 -4.29
CA MET A 184 -5.36 -8.14 -5.48
C MET A 184 -6.25 -8.28 -6.71
N ALA A 185 -6.13 -7.37 -7.68
CA ALA A 185 -6.86 -7.42 -8.94
C ALA A 185 -6.05 -6.79 -10.08
N THR A 186 -6.50 -6.97 -11.31
CA THR A 186 -5.87 -6.48 -12.54
C THR A 186 -6.68 -5.32 -13.12
N LYS A 187 -6.01 -4.28 -13.61
CA LYS A 187 -6.65 -3.20 -14.37
C LYS A 187 -6.90 -3.63 -15.82
N ARG A 188 -8.08 -3.31 -16.35
CA ARG A 188 -8.43 -3.54 -17.76
C ARG A 188 -7.54 -2.76 -18.73
#